data_AF-A0A0N0D9W6-F1
#
_entry.id   AF-A0A0N0D9W6-F1
#
_cell.length_a   1.000
_cell.length_b   1.000
_cell.length_c   1.000
_cell.angle_alpha   90.00
_cell.angle_beta   90.00
_cell.angle_gamma   90.00
#
_symmetry.space_group_name_H-M   'P 1'
#
loop_
_entity.id
_entity.type
_entity.pdbx_description
1 polymer ?
#
loop_
_entity_poly.entity_id
_entity_poly.type
_entity_poly.pdbx_seq_one_letter_code
_entity_poly.pdbx_strand_id
1 'polypeptide(L)'
;MAKTDIAIACRCGEFSAVLKDASPKTGSHVQCYCKDCQAGAHALGVGDTLLPRGGTDIFQTTPSGVEITKGADHLAAMRLSPRGLIRWYASCCDTPVFNTLGSTKLSFVGLFVNTMQGDAVQKAVGKVVAVNSAESAEPGPPIKNYGFNKAGFNVLARHFAAVLRGDAKKGPFFDAEGAPVVTPRVLSKEERKAATS
;
A
#
# COMPACT_ATOMS: atom_id res chain seq x y z
N MET A 1 11.84 5.56 -19.40
CA MET A 1 10.75 4.59 -19.18
C MET A 1 9.44 5.34 -19.37
N ALA A 2 8.57 4.84 -20.25
CA ALA A 2 7.27 5.44 -20.50
C ALA A 2 6.38 5.30 -19.25
N LYS A 3 5.54 6.31 -19.02
CA LYS A 3 4.48 6.28 -18.02
C LYS A 3 3.32 5.44 -18.56
N THR A 4 2.67 4.68 -17.70
CA THR A 4 1.54 3.83 -18.08
C THR A 4 0.54 3.80 -16.94
N ASP A 5 -0.75 3.90 -17.28
CA ASP A 5 -1.81 3.73 -16.30
C ASP A 5 -1.96 2.24 -15.97
N ILE A 6 -2.00 1.91 -14.68
CA ILE A 6 -2.09 0.54 -14.20
C ILE A 6 -3.43 0.36 -13.51
N ALA A 7 -4.24 -0.55 -14.06
CA ALA A 7 -5.48 -0.96 -13.45
C ALA A 7 -5.20 -1.77 -12.17
N ILE A 8 -6.07 -1.60 -11.19
CA ILE A 8 -6.04 -2.25 -9.89
C ILE A 8 -7.41 -2.86 -9.67
N ALA A 9 -7.47 -4.12 -9.25
CA ALA A 9 -8.72 -4.82 -9.00
C ALA A 9 -8.62 -5.67 -7.73
N CYS A 10 -9.72 -5.75 -6.99
CA CYS A 10 -9.87 -6.77 -5.95
C CYS A 10 -10.12 -8.16 -6.59
N ARG A 11 -10.00 -9.23 -5.80
CA ARG A 11 -10.11 -10.61 -6.31
C ARG A 11 -11.49 -10.95 -6.89
N CYS A 12 -12.57 -10.36 -6.38
CA CYS A 12 -13.93 -10.60 -6.90
C CYS A 12 -14.34 -9.65 -8.04
N GLY A 13 -13.54 -8.63 -8.36
CA GLY A 13 -13.84 -7.66 -9.42
C GLY A 13 -14.88 -6.59 -9.09
N GLU A 14 -15.40 -6.53 -7.85
CA GLU A 14 -16.38 -5.50 -7.47
C GLU A 14 -15.76 -4.15 -7.11
N PHE A 15 -14.49 -4.14 -6.71
CA PHE A 15 -13.68 -2.95 -6.50
C PHE A 15 -12.61 -2.82 -7.58
N SER A 16 -12.53 -1.64 -8.21
CA SER A 16 -11.48 -1.29 -9.18
C SER A 16 -10.97 0.13 -8.99
N ALA A 17 -9.69 0.33 -9.28
CA ALA A 17 -9.03 1.62 -9.31
C ALA A 17 -7.99 1.69 -10.44
N VAL A 18 -7.44 2.87 -10.68
CA VAL A 18 -6.32 3.09 -11.60
C VAL A 18 -5.23 3.88 -10.88
N LEU A 19 -3.99 3.44 -11.04
CA LEU A 19 -2.80 4.25 -10.76
C LEU A 19 -2.33 4.90 -12.05
N LYS A 20 -2.46 6.23 -12.13
CA LYS A 20 -2.04 7.03 -13.27
C LYS A 20 -0.53 7.17 -13.34
N ASP A 21 0.00 7.22 -14.56
CA ASP A 21 1.41 7.54 -14.84
C ASP A 21 2.43 6.67 -14.08
N ALA A 22 2.12 5.39 -13.85
CA ALA A 22 3.00 4.49 -13.13
C ALA A 22 4.31 4.28 -13.92
N SER A 23 5.44 4.42 -13.21
CA SER A 23 6.78 4.19 -13.72
C SER A 23 7.77 4.09 -12.56
N PRO A 24 8.99 3.55 -12.78
CA PRO A 24 10.01 3.53 -11.73
C PRO A 24 10.50 4.92 -11.29
N LYS A 25 10.11 5.99 -11.99
CA LYS A 25 10.39 7.39 -11.60
C LYS A 25 9.29 7.99 -10.73
N THR A 26 8.06 7.48 -10.84
CA THR A 26 6.89 8.01 -10.12
C THR A 26 6.57 7.23 -8.84
N GLY A 27 7.30 6.15 -8.56
CA GLY A 27 7.19 5.43 -7.29
C GLY A 27 8.43 4.65 -6.89
N SER A 28 8.29 3.76 -5.92
CA SER A 28 9.37 2.91 -5.44
C SER A 28 8.81 1.52 -5.14
N HIS A 29 9.38 0.50 -5.78
CA HIS A 29 9.05 -0.89 -5.55
C HIS A 29 9.79 -1.42 -4.32
N VAL A 30 9.04 -1.84 -3.30
CA VAL A 30 9.54 -2.19 -1.98
C VAL A 30 8.92 -3.50 -1.54
N GLN A 31 9.74 -4.40 -1.00
CA GLN A 31 9.26 -5.58 -0.28
C GLN A 31 9.42 -5.36 1.22
N CYS A 32 8.34 -5.54 1.97
CA CYS A 32 8.33 -5.33 3.41
C CYS A 32 8.01 -6.64 4.14
N TYR A 33 8.86 -7.04 5.07
CA TYR A 33 8.71 -8.24 5.89
C TYR A 33 8.36 -7.93 7.34
N CYS A 34 7.95 -6.69 7.65
CA CYS A 34 7.63 -6.33 9.03
C CYS A 34 6.39 -7.08 9.53
N LYS A 35 6.38 -7.38 10.84
CA LYS A 35 5.25 -8.06 11.51
C LYS A 35 3.91 -7.37 11.29
N ASP A 36 3.91 -6.05 11.17
CA ASP A 36 2.69 -5.30 10.89
C ASP A 36 2.14 -5.60 9.48
N CYS A 37 3.00 -5.77 8.46
CA CYS A 37 2.52 -6.12 7.12
C CYS A 37 1.90 -7.53 7.09
N GLN A 38 2.56 -8.49 7.73
CA GLN A 38 2.04 -9.85 7.93
C GLN A 38 0.70 -9.82 8.67
N ALA A 39 0.65 -9.15 9.83
CA ALA A 39 -0.57 -9.05 10.63
C ALA A 39 -1.73 -8.35 9.90
N GLY A 40 -1.43 -7.38 9.03
CA GLY A 40 -2.45 -6.78 8.16
C GLY A 40 -3.13 -7.80 7.25
N ALA A 41 -2.35 -8.72 6.65
CA ALA A 41 -2.89 -9.78 5.81
C ALA A 41 -3.62 -10.86 6.62
N HIS A 42 -3.05 -11.30 7.75
CA HIS A 42 -3.69 -12.29 8.62
C HIS A 42 -5.01 -11.80 9.22
N ALA A 43 -5.08 -10.53 9.65
CA ALA A 43 -6.31 -9.95 10.18
C ALA A 43 -7.45 -9.86 9.16
N LEU A 44 -7.13 -9.86 7.86
CA LEU A 44 -8.08 -9.91 6.75
C LEU A 44 -8.30 -11.35 6.23
N GLY A 45 -7.66 -12.35 6.83
CA GLY A 45 -7.75 -13.74 6.38
C GLY A 45 -7.10 -14.02 5.02
N VAL A 46 -6.19 -13.15 4.56
CA VAL A 46 -5.56 -13.22 3.23
C VAL A 46 -4.04 -13.44 3.30
N GLY A 47 -3.59 -14.20 4.30
CA GLY A 47 -2.16 -14.50 4.48
C GLY A 47 -1.53 -15.23 3.29
N ASP A 48 -2.35 -15.93 2.49
CA ASP A 48 -1.98 -16.58 1.23
C ASP A 48 -1.51 -15.60 0.13
N THR A 49 -1.84 -14.31 0.27
CA THR A 49 -1.42 -13.26 -0.67
C THR A 49 -0.03 -12.68 -0.39
N LEU A 50 0.57 -13.05 0.74
CA LEU A 50 1.93 -12.65 1.10
C LEU A 50 2.95 -13.30 0.16
N LEU A 51 4.03 -12.59 -0.11
CA LEU A 51 5.23 -13.18 -0.69
C LEU A 51 5.75 -14.31 0.21
N PRO A 52 6.52 -15.25 -0.34
CA PRO A 52 7.17 -16.28 0.46
C PRO A 52 7.84 -15.67 1.69
N ARG A 53 7.58 -16.30 2.85
CA ARG A 53 8.13 -15.91 4.15
C ARG A 53 7.55 -14.63 4.74
N GLY A 54 6.29 -14.34 4.42
CA GLY A 54 5.52 -13.27 5.02
C GLY A 54 5.86 -11.88 4.50
N GLY A 55 6.38 -11.76 3.28
CA GLY A 55 6.66 -10.47 2.66
C GLY A 55 5.42 -9.84 2.06
N THR A 56 5.38 -8.51 1.95
CA THR A 56 4.37 -7.80 1.15
C THR A 56 5.05 -7.02 0.05
N ASP A 57 4.56 -7.17 -1.18
CA ASP A 57 5.08 -6.49 -2.37
C ASP A 57 4.35 -5.18 -2.61
N ILE A 58 5.06 -4.05 -2.54
CA ILE A 58 4.45 -2.72 -2.43
C ILE A 58 5.07 -1.76 -3.44
N PHE A 59 4.22 -1.06 -4.20
CA PHE A 59 4.63 0.12 -4.96
C PHE A 59 4.24 1.39 -4.21
N GLN A 60 5.22 2.18 -3.78
CA GLN A 60 5.02 3.39 -3.00
C GLN A 60 5.03 4.64 -3.88
N THR A 61 3.98 5.46 -3.82
CA THR A 61 3.82 6.70 -4.62
C THR A 61 2.96 7.74 -3.87
N THR A 62 2.37 8.71 -4.58
CA THR A 62 1.48 9.75 -4.05
C THR A 62 0.00 9.41 -4.27
N PRO A 63 -0.89 9.69 -3.29
CA PRO A 63 -2.34 9.48 -3.42
C PRO A 63 -3.00 10.15 -4.64
N SER A 64 -2.43 11.26 -5.11
CA SER A 64 -2.96 12.02 -6.25
C SER A 64 -2.95 11.26 -7.58
N GLY A 65 -2.15 10.20 -7.68
CA GLY A 65 -2.12 9.32 -8.84
C GLY A 65 -3.19 8.22 -8.82
N VAL A 66 -3.96 8.07 -7.72
CA VAL A 66 -4.94 7.00 -7.57
C VAL A 66 -6.35 7.53 -7.84
N GLU A 67 -7.10 6.81 -8.65
CA GLU A 67 -8.52 7.07 -8.91
C GLU A 67 -9.32 5.77 -8.72
N ILE A 68 -10.36 5.79 -7.89
CA ILE A 68 -11.29 4.66 -7.76
C ILE A 68 -12.28 4.74 -8.91
N THR A 69 -12.39 3.67 -9.70
CA THR A 69 -13.19 3.63 -10.93
C THR A 69 -14.46 2.78 -10.79
N LYS A 70 -14.51 1.85 -9.81
CA LYS A 70 -15.68 1.03 -9.49
C LYS A 70 -15.69 0.64 -8.01
N GLY A 71 -16.87 0.61 -7.40
CA GLY A 71 -17.07 0.02 -6.06
C GLY A 71 -16.52 0.86 -4.92
N ALA A 72 -16.66 2.20 -4.98
CA ALA A 72 -16.17 3.08 -3.92
C ALA A 72 -16.82 2.78 -2.54
N ASP A 73 -18.05 2.28 -2.55
CA ASP A 73 -18.80 1.75 -1.40
C ASP A 73 -18.20 0.47 -0.80
N HIS A 74 -17.41 -0.28 -1.58
CA HIS A 74 -16.61 -1.41 -1.08
C HIS A 74 -15.26 -1.00 -0.49
N LEU A 75 -14.88 0.28 -0.54
CA LEU A 75 -13.66 0.72 0.13
C LEU A 75 -13.87 0.67 1.65
N ALA A 76 -13.05 -0.10 2.35
CA ALA A 76 -13.03 -0.18 3.79
C ALA A 76 -11.62 0.09 4.33
N ALA A 77 -11.54 0.42 5.62
CA ALA A 77 -10.30 0.80 6.27
C ALA A 77 -10.14 0.10 7.63
N MET A 78 -8.92 -0.34 7.92
CA MET A 78 -8.53 -0.94 9.20
C MET A 78 -7.23 -0.33 9.71
N ARG A 79 -7.03 -0.32 11.03
CA ARG A 79 -5.72 -0.09 11.65
C ARG A 79 -5.40 -1.20 12.65
N LEU A 80 -4.14 -1.62 12.69
CA LEU A 80 -3.66 -2.56 13.72
C LEU A 80 -3.55 -1.92 15.11
N SER A 81 -3.47 -0.59 15.17
CA SER A 81 -3.43 0.19 16.41
C SER A 81 -3.98 1.60 16.17
N PRO A 82 -4.36 2.36 17.20
CA PRO A 82 -4.97 3.69 17.02
C PRO A 82 -4.14 4.67 16.17
N ARG A 83 -2.80 4.56 16.22
CA ARG A 83 -1.85 5.44 15.50
C ARG A 83 -1.14 4.75 14.31
N GLY A 84 -1.51 3.52 13.97
CA GLY A 84 -0.89 2.78 12.87
C GLY A 84 -1.27 3.32 11.49
N LEU A 85 -0.66 2.74 10.45
CA LEU A 85 -1.08 2.96 9.07
C LEU A 85 -2.56 2.64 8.88
N ILE A 86 -3.23 3.39 8.03
CA ILE A 86 -4.55 3.01 7.53
C ILE A 86 -4.32 1.97 6.44
N ARG A 87 -4.90 0.80 6.63
CA ARG A 87 -4.90 -0.32 5.68
C ARG A 87 -6.23 -0.32 4.96
N TRP A 88 -6.22 0.03 3.68
CA TRP A 88 -7.41 0.11 2.84
C TRP A 88 -7.61 -1.20 2.09
N TYR A 89 -8.82 -1.74 2.15
CA TYR A 89 -9.18 -3.02 1.56
C TYR A 89 -10.56 -2.96 0.91
N ALA A 90 -10.81 -3.84 -0.05
CA ALA A 90 -12.12 -4.02 -0.66
C ALA A 90 -12.95 -4.98 0.20
N SER A 91 -13.98 -4.47 0.87
CA SER A 91 -14.83 -5.22 1.82
C SER A 91 -15.66 -6.32 1.18
N CYS A 92 -15.88 -6.28 -0.14
CA CYS A 92 -16.58 -7.32 -0.89
C CYS A 92 -15.87 -8.69 -0.86
N CYS A 93 -14.56 -8.72 -0.61
CA CYS A 93 -13.78 -9.96 -0.59
C CYS A 93 -12.49 -9.86 0.25
N ASP A 94 -12.44 -8.92 1.18
CA ASP A 94 -11.30 -8.63 2.07
C ASP A 94 -9.95 -8.44 1.37
N THR A 95 -9.94 -8.04 0.09
CA THR A 95 -8.69 -7.86 -0.66
C THR A 95 -8.01 -6.57 -0.21
N PRO A 96 -6.81 -6.62 0.39
CA PRO A 96 -6.08 -5.41 0.73
C PRO A 96 -5.51 -4.77 -0.53
N VAL A 97 -5.61 -3.44 -0.64
CA VAL A 97 -5.29 -2.72 -1.89
C VAL A 97 -4.28 -1.61 -1.65
N PHE A 98 -4.46 -0.84 -0.57
CA PHE A 98 -3.63 0.34 -0.28
C PHE A 98 -3.24 0.46 1.19
N ASN A 99 -2.16 1.22 1.45
CA ASN A 99 -1.87 1.73 2.78
C ASN A 99 -1.51 3.21 2.72
N THR A 100 -2.03 3.99 3.66
CA THR A 100 -1.65 5.39 3.84
C THR A 100 -1.20 5.63 5.28
N LEU A 101 -0.53 6.75 5.50
CA LEU A 101 -0.35 7.27 6.86
C LEU A 101 -1.71 7.65 7.46
N GLY A 102 -1.77 7.81 8.77
CA GLY A 102 -2.97 8.29 9.47
C GLY A 102 -3.24 9.79 9.31
N SER A 103 -2.42 10.52 8.56
CA SER A 103 -2.52 11.96 8.34
C SER A 103 -2.12 12.33 6.92
N THR A 104 -2.63 13.45 6.42
CA THR A 104 -2.32 14.01 5.09
C THR A 104 -1.05 14.87 5.04
N LYS A 105 -0.28 14.95 6.14
CA LYS A 105 0.94 15.78 6.23
C LYS A 105 2.05 15.32 5.29
N LEU A 106 2.12 14.02 4.99
CA LEU A 106 3.04 13.44 4.02
C LEU A 106 2.22 12.73 2.94
N SER A 107 2.45 13.11 1.69
CA SER A 107 1.74 12.56 0.52
C SER A 107 2.31 11.19 0.19
N PHE A 108 1.70 10.15 0.76
CA PHE A 108 2.20 8.78 0.67
C PHE A 108 1.05 7.77 0.57
N VAL A 109 1.15 6.88 -0.41
CA VAL A 109 0.36 5.66 -0.50
C VAL A 109 1.27 4.49 -0.92
N GLY A 110 1.09 3.33 -0.31
CA GLY A 110 1.62 2.07 -0.79
C GLY A 110 0.51 1.24 -1.42
N LEU A 111 0.68 0.83 -2.67
CA LEU A 111 -0.24 -0.04 -3.41
C LEU A 111 0.29 -1.47 -3.38
N PHE A 112 -0.59 -2.45 -3.22
CA PHE A 112 -0.18 -3.86 -3.23
C PHE A 112 -0.05 -4.38 -4.66
N VAL A 113 1.16 -4.80 -5.03
CA VAL A 113 1.51 -5.14 -6.43
C VAL A 113 0.67 -6.32 -6.93
N ASN A 114 0.31 -7.26 -6.06
CA ASN A 114 -0.55 -8.41 -6.39
C ASN A 114 -2.00 -8.03 -6.80
N THR A 115 -2.43 -6.78 -6.57
CA THR A 115 -3.74 -6.28 -7.03
C THR A 115 -3.67 -5.54 -8.37
N MET A 116 -2.45 -5.28 -8.88
CA MET A 116 -2.23 -4.59 -10.15
C MET A 116 -2.42 -5.55 -11.33
N GLN A 117 -3.02 -5.04 -12.42
CA GLN A 117 -3.46 -5.85 -13.56
C GLN A 117 -2.69 -5.53 -14.84
N GLY A 118 -2.48 -6.56 -15.66
CA GLY A 118 -1.94 -6.46 -17.02
C GLY A 118 -0.42 -6.61 -17.15
N ASP A 119 0.03 -6.86 -18.38
CA ASP A 119 1.43 -7.22 -18.67
C ASP A 119 2.43 -6.07 -18.42
N ALA A 120 1.93 -4.83 -18.38
CA ALA A 120 2.75 -3.64 -18.16
C ALA A 120 3.21 -3.47 -16.69
N VAL A 121 2.60 -4.18 -15.73
CA VAL A 121 2.84 -3.99 -14.28
C VAL A 121 4.32 -4.10 -13.93
N GLN A 122 5.00 -5.17 -14.36
CA GLN A 122 6.41 -5.39 -14.02
C GLN A 122 7.32 -4.28 -14.54
N LYS A 123 7.02 -3.77 -15.74
CA LYS A 123 7.77 -2.65 -16.34
C LYS A 123 7.47 -1.32 -15.65
N ALA A 124 6.22 -1.09 -15.24
CA ALA A 124 5.77 0.14 -14.60
C ALA A 124 6.26 0.24 -13.15
N VAL A 125 6.20 -0.84 -12.39
CA VAL A 125 6.69 -0.93 -11.01
C VAL A 125 8.22 -0.95 -10.97
N GLY A 126 8.84 -1.68 -11.90
CA GLY A 126 10.29 -1.81 -12.03
C GLY A 126 10.92 -2.73 -10.99
N LYS A 127 12.25 -2.71 -10.89
CA LYS A 127 12.99 -3.55 -9.94
C LYS A 127 12.70 -3.15 -8.49
N VAL A 128 12.76 -4.12 -7.58
CA VAL A 128 12.74 -3.87 -6.14
C VAL A 128 13.94 -2.97 -5.79
N VAL A 129 13.67 -1.83 -5.17
CA VAL A 129 14.68 -0.84 -4.77
C VAL A 129 14.93 -0.83 -3.27
N ALA A 130 14.07 -1.47 -2.48
CA ALA A 130 14.29 -1.68 -1.05
C ALA A 130 13.63 -2.98 -0.56
N VAL A 131 14.32 -3.64 0.38
CA VAL A 131 13.79 -4.74 1.19
C VAL A 131 13.92 -4.32 2.64
N ASN A 132 12.80 -4.33 3.36
CA ASN A 132 12.69 -3.79 4.71
C ASN A 132 12.26 -4.86 5.70
N SER A 133 12.77 -4.75 6.94
CA SER A 133 12.45 -5.62 8.06
C SER A 133 12.62 -7.12 7.78
N ALA A 134 13.62 -7.47 6.99
CA ALA A 134 13.95 -8.85 6.61
C ALA A 134 14.20 -9.78 7.82
N GLU A 135 14.60 -9.21 8.96
CA GLU A 135 14.75 -9.90 10.24
C GLU A 135 13.43 -10.45 10.82
N SER A 136 12.29 -9.96 10.34
CA SER A 136 10.95 -10.44 10.71
C SER A 136 10.36 -11.44 9.70
N ALA A 137 11.12 -11.84 8.69
CA ALA A 137 10.68 -12.88 7.76
C ALA A 137 10.55 -14.23 8.45
N GLU A 138 9.62 -15.06 7.97
CA GLU A 138 9.45 -16.43 8.46
C GLU A 138 10.73 -17.28 8.25
N PRO A 139 10.89 -18.41 8.97
CA PRO A 139 12.08 -19.26 8.89
C PRO A 139 12.47 -19.64 7.45
N GLY A 140 13.78 -19.61 7.17
CA GLY A 140 14.33 -19.90 5.84
C GLY A 140 15.72 -19.26 5.64
N PRO A 141 16.27 -19.29 4.41
CA PRO A 141 17.56 -18.66 4.08
C PRO A 141 17.65 -17.19 4.50
N PRO A 142 18.81 -16.57 4.67
CA PRO A 142 18.87 -15.15 5.05
C PRO A 142 18.29 -14.25 3.94
N ILE A 143 17.43 -13.29 4.30
CA ILE A 143 17.01 -12.17 3.42
C ILE A 143 17.80 -10.93 3.84
N LYS A 144 18.35 -10.21 2.87
CA LYS A 144 19.14 -9.00 3.14
C LYS A 144 18.27 -7.75 3.10
N ASN A 145 18.30 -6.96 4.16
CA ASN A 145 17.78 -5.59 4.14
C ASN A 145 18.63 -4.69 3.24
N TYR A 146 17.98 -3.87 2.41
CA TYR A 146 18.66 -2.84 1.63
C TYR A 146 17.72 -1.72 1.22
N GLY A 147 18.27 -0.56 0.84
CA GLY A 147 17.53 0.48 0.14
C GLY A 147 16.56 1.33 0.96
N PHE A 148 16.38 1.05 2.26
CA PHE A 148 15.47 1.79 3.15
C PHE A 148 15.65 3.30 3.08
N ASN A 149 16.89 3.79 3.27
CA ASN A 149 17.18 5.23 3.24
C ASN A 149 16.87 5.86 1.87
N LYS A 150 17.14 5.13 0.78
CA LYS A 150 16.84 5.58 -0.59
C LYS A 150 15.33 5.63 -0.84
N ALA A 151 14.58 4.62 -0.39
CA ALA A 151 13.12 4.62 -0.47
C ALA A 151 12.52 5.79 0.34
N GLY A 152 13.02 6.04 1.55
CA GLY A 152 12.64 7.18 2.37
C GLY A 152 12.91 8.52 1.69
N PHE A 153 14.10 8.72 1.12
CA PHE A 153 14.43 9.90 0.34
C PHE A 153 13.48 10.10 -0.85
N ASN A 154 13.19 9.03 -1.60
CA ASN A 154 12.26 9.09 -2.73
C ASN A 154 10.84 9.49 -2.30
N VAL A 155 10.37 9.02 -1.14
CA VAL A 155 9.07 9.43 -0.57
C VAL A 155 9.06 10.93 -0.28
N LEU A 156 10.10 11.44 0.38
CA LEU A 156 10.23 12.87 0.68
C LEU A 156 10.29 13.72 -0.60
N ALA A 157 11.10 13.32 -1.58
CA ALA A 157 11.21 14.01 -2.86
C ALA A 157 9.86 14.09 -3.60
N ARG A 158 9.10 12.98 -3.65
CA ARG A 158 7.76 12.97 -4.25
C ARG A 158 6.76 13.83 -3.48
N HIS A 159 6.83 13.82 -2.16
CA HIS A 159 6.00 14.68 -1.33
C HIS A 159 6.25 16.16 -1.61
N PHE A 160 7.51 16.62 -1.63
CA PHE A 160 7.82 18.02 -1.95
C PHE A 160 7.38 18.38 -3.37
N ALA A 161 7.59 17.49 -4.34
CA ALA A 161 7.09 17.70 -5.70
C ALA A 161 5.55 17.82 -5.74
N ALA A 162 4.84 17.05 -4.91
CA ALA A 162 3.39 17.11 -4.78
C ALA A 162 2.91 18.42 -4.12
N VAL A 163 3.66 18.93 -3.15
CA VAL A 163 3.42 20.26 -2.55
C VAL A 163 3.58 21.35 -3.60
N LEU A 164 4.67 21.33 -4.37
CA LEU A 164 4.93 22.29 -5.44
C LEU A 164 3.86 22.28 -6.54
N ARG A 165 3.28 21.12 -6.85
CA ARG A 165 2.16 20.97 -7.80
C ARG A 165 0.79 21.31 -7.20
N GLY A 166 0.69 21.52 -5.89
CA GLY A 166 -0.59 21.70 -5.20
C GLY A 166 -1.47 20.44 -5.18
N ASP A 167 -0.89 19.26 -5.31
CA ASP A 167 -1.60 17.97 -5.33
C ASP A 167 -1.32 17.07 -4.11
N ALA A 168 -0.51 17.54 -3.14
CA ALA A 168 -0.09 16.76 -1.97
C ALA A 168 -1.24 16.13 -1.15
N LYS A 169 -2.41 16.78 -1.12
CA LYS A 169 -3.61 16.32 -0.39
C LYS A 169 -4.67 15.69 -1.30
N LYS A 170 -4.47 15.65 -2.62
CA LYS A 170 -5.44 15.05 -3.55
C LYS A 170 -5.35 13.53 -3.51
N GLY A 171 -6.46 12.86 -3.77
CA GLY A 171 -6.58 11.41 -3.82
C GLY A 171 -7.89 10.94 -3.20
N PRO A 172 -8.19 9.64 -3.25
CA PRO A 172 -9.49 9.10 -2.87
C PRO A 172 -9.62 8.74 -1.38
N PHE A 173 -8.58 8.95 -0.57
CA PHE A 173 -8.50 8.38 0.79
C PHE A 173 -8.89 9.36 1.90
N PHE A 174 -8.84 10.66 1.65
CA PHE A 174 -9.10 11.69 2.64
C PHE A 174 -10.03 12.77 2.06
N ASP A 175 -10.90 13.32 2.90
CA ASP A 175 -11.75 14.46 2.56
C ASP A 175 -10.95 15.78 2.55
N ALA A 176 -11.66 16.90 2.31
CA ALA A 176 -11.05 18.22 2.24
C ALA A 176 -10.45 18.67 3.59
N GLU A 177 -11.03 18.19 4.68
CA GLU A 177 -10.61 18.43 6.06
C GLU A 177 -9.40 17.57 6.45
N GLY A 178 -9.10 16.52 5.67
CA GLY A 178 -8.00 15.60 5.87
C GLY A 178 -8.35 14.41 6.78
N ALA A 179 -9.63 14.18 7.05
CA ALA A 179 -10.11 12.97 7.70
C ALA A 179 -10.24 11.83 6.67
N PRO A 180 -10.05 10.56 7.08
CA PRO A 180 -10.24 9.43 6.18
C PRO A 180 -11.69 9.37 5.67
N VAL A 181 -11.89 9.12 4.38
CA VAL A 181 -13.25 9.00 3.78
C VAL A 181 -14.05 7.82 4.35
N VAL A 182 -13.37 6.86 4.96
CA VAL A 182 -13.96 5.73 5.70
C VAL A 182 -13.30 5.68 7.07
N THR A 183 -14.11 5.65 8.13
CA THR A 183 -13.61 5.54 9.50
C THR A 183 -12.89 4.19 9.69
N PRO A 184 -11.57 4.17 9.98
CA PRO A 184 -10.87 2.91 10.09
C PRO A 184 -11.28 2.12 11.33
N ARG A 185 -11.63 0.84 11.15
CA ARG A 185 -11.80 -0.10 12.27
C ARG A 185 -10.45 -0.36 12.91
N VAL A 186 -10.29 -0.01 14.18
CA VAL A 186 -9.08 -0.34 14.92
C VAL A 186 -9.23 -1.74 15.51
N LEU A 187 -8.27 -2.62 15.26
CA LEU A 187 -8.27 -3.94 15.87
C LEU A 187 -8.23 -3.83 17.40
N SER A 188 -9.00 -4.70 18.05
CA SER A 188 -8.84 -4.97 19.47
C SER A 188 -7.46 -5.58 19.76
N LYS A 189 -7.05 -5.57 21.03
CA LYS A 189 -5.79 -6.18 21.44
C LYS A 189 -5.74 -7.68 21.11
N GLU A 190 -6.85 -8.38 21.29
CA GLU A 190 -6.95 -9.82 21.00
C GLU A 190 -6.87 -10.11 19.50
N GLU A 191 -7.60 -9.37 18.67
CA GLU A 191 -7.49 -9.50 17.20
C GLU A 191 -6.07 -9.20 16.71
N ARG A 192 -5.44 -8.15 17.25
CA ARG A 192 -4.06 -7.82 16.89
C ARG A 192 -3.11 -8.95 17.29
N LYS A 193 -3.27 -9.51 18.49
CA LYS A 193 -2.44 -10.61 18.98
C LYS A 193 -2.58 -11.83 18.06
N ALA A 194 -3.82 -12.23 17.74
CA ALA A 194 -4.10 -13.32 16.83
C ALA A 194 -3.47 -13.12 15.44
N ALA A 195 -3.51 -11.89 14.92
CA ALA A 195 -2.92 -11.56 13.62
C ALA A 195 -1.38 -11.54 13.61
N THR A 196 -0.74 -11.40 14.76
CA THR A 196 0.74 -11.39 14.92
C THR A 196 1.32 -12.74 15.37
N SER A 197 0.46 -13.74 15.58
CA SER A 197 0.81 -15.05 16.14
C SER A 197 1.52 -15.94 15.14
#